data_AF-A0A0R2KG47-F1
#
_entry.id   AF-A0A0R2KG47-F1
#
_cell.length_a   1.000
_cell.length_b   1.000
_cell.length_c   1.000
_cell.angle_alpha   90.00
_cell.angle_beta   90.00
_cell.angle_gamma   90.00
#
_symmetry.space_group_name_H-M   'P 1'
#
loop_
_entity.id
_entity.type
_entity.pdbx_description
1 polymer ?
#
loop_
_entity_poly.entity_id
_entity_poly.type
_entity_poly.pdbx_seq_one_letter_code
_entity_poly.pdbx_strand_id
1 'polypeptide(L)' 'MKDMLLKVFLIIFGALMIIGGIYTVKQTKHFVNNQQKSIKKNQFSSFGIVAGYYQGVIIAVVGVEMLLAGIFISG' A
#
# COMPACT_ATOMS: atom_id res chain seq x y z
N MET A 1 -1.23 29.34 -8.06
CA MET A 1 -2.18 28.36 -8.66
C MET A 1 -1.55 26.99 -8.89
N LYS A 2 -0.38 26.89 -9.54
CA LYS A 2 0.29 25.60 -9.78
C LYS A 2 0.67 24.87 -8.48
N ASP A 3 1.14 25.60 -7.47
CA ASP A 3 1.55 25.01 -6.18
C ASP A 3 0.36 24.50 -5.37
N MET A 4 -0.78 25.19 -5.44
CA MET A 4 -2.02 24.76 -4.79
C MET A 4 -2.58 23.48 -5.45
N LEU A 5 -2.51 23.39 -6.78
CA LEU A 5 -2.91 22.19 -7.51
C LEU A 5 -2.00 21.00 -7.19
N LEU A 6 -0.68 21.22 -7.12
CA LEU A 6 0.29 20.19 -6.73
C LEU A 6 0.05 19.69 -5.30
N LYS A 7 -0.20 20.59 -4.34
CA LYS A 7 -0.57 20.23 -2.96
C LYS A 7 -1.77 19.30 -2.91
N VAL A 8 -2.87 19.72 -3.55
CA VAL A 8 -4.12 18.95 -3.57
C VAL A 8 -3.90 17.59 -4.25
N PHE A 9 -3.15 17.55 -5.34
CA PHE A 9 -2.79 16.31 -6.01
C PHE A 9 -2.03 15.35 -5.08
N LEU A 10 -0.97 15.83 -4.41
CA LEU A 10 -0.15 15.00 -3.51
C LEU A 10 -0.96 14.45 -2.33
N ILE A 11 -1.84 15.27 -1.74
CA ILE A 11 -2.70 14.84 -0.63
C ILE A 11 -3.68 13.75 -1.09
N ILE A 12 -4.39 13.98 -2.20
CA ILE A 12 -5.38 13.03 -2.72
C ILE A 12 -4.69 11.72 -3.15
N PHE A 13 -3.60 11.83 -3.89
CA PHE A 13 -2.89 10.67 -4.40
C PHE A 13 -2.22 9.87 -3.27
N GLY A 14 -1.62 10.55 -2.29
CA GLY A 14 -1.08 9.92 -1.09
C GLY A 14 -2.15 9.16 -0.29
N ALA A 15 -3.33 9.75 -0.09
CA ALA A 15 -4.45 9.09 0.57
C ALA A 15 -4.93 7.83 -0.18
N LEU A 16 -5.03 7.90 -1.52
CA LEU A 16 -5.38 6.75 -2.35
C LEU A 16 -4.35 5.62 -2.26
N MET A 17 -3.05 5.96 -2.24
CA MET A 17 -1.98 4.98 -2.08
C MET A 17 -2.03 4.29 -0.72
N ILE A 18 -2.29 5.02 0.37
CA ILE A 18 -2.46 4.42 1.70
C ILE A 18 -3.61 3.40 1.69
N ILE A 19 -4.77 3.78 1.15
CA ILE A 19 -5.93 2.89 1.04
C ILE A 19 -5.60 1.66 0.19
N GLY A 20 -4.94 1.86 -0.95
CA GLY A 20 -4.51 0.78 -1.84
C GLY A 20 -3.55 -0.20 -1.16
N GLY A 21 -2.54 0.32 -0.45
CA GLY A 21 -1.58 -0.51 0.29
C GLY A 21 -2.25 -1.35 1.38
N ILE A 22 -3.15 -0.74 2.18
CA ILE A 22 -3.94 -1.45 3.20
C ILE A 22 -4.82 -2.53 2.57
N TYR A 23 -5.45 -2.22 1.43
CA TYR A 23 -6.28 -3.17 0.70
C TYR A 23 -5.46 -4.37 0.20
N THR A 24 -4.27 -4.13 -0.35
CA THR A 24 -3.34 -5.19 -0.77
C THR A 24 -2.96 -6.09 0.40
N VAL A 25 -2.58 -5.51 1.55
CA VAL A 25 -2.28 -6.30 2.78
C VAL A 25 -3.48 -7.15 3.20
N LYS A 26 -4.68 -6.58 3.17
CA LYS A 26 -5.92 -7.28 3.53
C LYS A 26 -6.19 -8.44 2.56
N GLN A 27 -6.01 -8.24 1.27
CA GLN A 27 -6.15 -9.28 0.24
C GLN A 27 -5.12 -10.40 0.43
N THR A 28 -3.85 -10.05 0.67
CA THR A 28 -2.82 -11.04 0.97
C THR A 28 -3.19 -11.87 2.19
N LYS A 29 -3.74 -11.27 3.25
CA LYS A 29 -4.22 -11.99 4.44
C LYS A 29 -5.37 -12.97 4.14
N HIS A 30 -6.35 -12.55 3.33
CA HIS A 30 -7.42 -13.45 2.89
C HIS A 30 -6.87 -14.62 2.07
N PHE A 31 -5.91 -14.35 1.18
CA PHE A 31 -5.22 -15.39 0.41
C PHE A 31 -4.47 -16.37 1.33
N VAL A 32 -3.72 -15.88 2.33
CA VAL A 32 -3.04 -16.73 3.31
C VAL A 32 -4.03 -17.64 4.04
N ASN A 33 -5.14 -17.09 4.54
CA ASN A 33 -6.13 -17.88 5.28
C ASN A 33 -6.72 -19.00 4.42
N ASN A 34 -6.99 -18.73 3.13
CA ASN A 34 -7.50 -19.73 2.20
C ASN A 34 -6.44 -20.79 1.84
N GLN A 35 -5.18 -20.38 1.68
CA GLN A 35 -4.05 -21.29 1.47
C GLN A 35 -3.70 -22.10 2.73
N GLN A 36 -3.96 -21.59 3.93
CA GLN A 36 -3.76 -22.35 5.16
C GLN A 36 -4.83 -23.44 5.35
N LYS A 37 -6.03 -23.21 4.80
CA LYS A 37 -7.12 -24.20 4.77
C LYS A 37 -6.93 -25.28 3.70
N SER A 38 -6.08 -25.03 2.70
CA SER A 38 -5.75 -25.95 1.60
C SER A 38 -4.29 -26.38 1.70
N ILE A 39 -4.02 -27.62 2.10
CA ILE A 39 -2.77 -28.20 2.63
C ILE A 39 -1.48 -28.05 1.75
N LYS A 40 -1.47 -27.28 0.65
CA LYS A 40 -0.30 -27.05 -0.21
C LYS A 40 0.46 -25.75 0.12
N LYS A 41 1.23 -25.75 1.21
CA LYS A 41 2.33 -24.77 1.40
C LYS A 41 3.56 -25.17 0.58
N ASN A 42 3.66 -24.69 -0.65
CA ASN A 42 4.89 -24.69 -1.45
C ASN A 42 5.76 -23.47 -1.05
N GLN A 43 7.09 -23.61 -1.04
CA GLN A 43 8.04 -22.50 -0.85
C GLN A 43 7.72 -21.27 -1.73
N PHE A 44 7.26 -21.47 -2.97
CA PHE A 44 6.87 -20.39 -3.88
C PHE A 44 5.61 -19.62 -3.40
N SER A 45 4.64 -20.32 -2.82
CA SER A 45 3.44 -19.70 -2.23
C SER A 45 3.79 -18.88 -0.98
N SER A 46 4.68 -19.41 -0.13
CA SER A 46 5.18 -18.69 1.04
C SER A 46 5.95 -17.42 0.67
N PHE A 47 6.76 -17.45 -0.40
CA PHE A 47 7.46 -16.27 -0.91
C PHE A 47 6.48 -15.22 -1.45
N GLY A 48 5.49 -15.63 -2.25
CA GLY A 48 4.48 -14.72 -2.79
C GLY A 48 3.64 -14.02 -1.71
N ILE A 49 3.33 -14.72 -0.62
CA ILE A 49 2.64 -14.15 0.55
C ILE A 49 3.49 -13.05 1.19
N VAL A 50 4.76 -13.34 1.46
CA VAL A 50 5.69 -12.40 2.08
C VAL A 50 5.88 -11.18 1.18
N ALA A 51 6.09 -11.39 -0.11
CA ALA A 51 6.21 -10.32 -1.10
C ALA A 51 4.95 -9.44 -1.16
N GLY A 52 3.75 -10.03 -1.09
CA GLY A 52 2.48 -9.29 -1.07
C GLY A 52 2.32 -8.39 0.15
N TYR A 53 2.71 -8.87 1.34
CA TYR A 53 2.72 -8.03 2.55
C TYR A 53 3.71 -6.87 2.45
N TYR A 54 4.94 -7.14 2.01
CA TYR A 54 5.94 -6.09 1.83
C TYR A 54 5.50 -5.06 0.80
N GLN A 55 4.97 -5.50 -0.34
CA GLN A 55 4.46 -4.61 -1.37
C GLN A 55 3.34 -3.70 -0.83
N GLY A 56 2.34 -4.25 -0.14
CA GLY A 56 1.25 -3.46 0.42
C GLY A 56 1.73 -2.44 1.47
N VAL A 57 2.68 -2.82 2.32
CA VAL A 57 3.28 -1.92 3.32
C VAL A 57 4.10 -0.82 2.65
N ILE A 58 4.94 -1.14 1.66
CA ILE A 58 5.75 -0.15 0.93
C ILE A 58 4.83 0.88 0.25
N ILE A 59 3.77 0.43 -0.42
CA ILE A 59 2.80 1.32 -1.08
C ILE A 59 2.16 2.27 -0.05
N ALA A 60 1.77 1.75 1.12
CA ALA A 60 1.17 2.57 2.16
C ALA A 60 2.17 3.59 2.73
N VAL A 61 3.43 3.19 2.98
CA VAL A 61 4.49 4.08 3.48
C VAL A 61 4.77 5.21 2.50
N VAL A 62 4.95 4.91 1.21
CA VAL A 62 5.14 5.92 0.16
C VAL A 62 3.93 6.86 0.07
N GLY A 63 2.71 6.31 0.24
CA GLY A 63 1.50 7.11 0.30
C GLY A 63 1.48 8.09 1.48
N VAL A 64 1.97 7.68 2.66
CA VAL A 64 2.14 8.57 3.83
C VAL A 64 3.17 9.65 3.53
N GLU A 65 4.32 9.32 2.97
CA GLU A 65 5.35 10.30 2.61
C GLU A 65 4.83 11.35 1.61
N MET A 66 4.12 10.91 0.57
CA MET A 66 3.48 11.82 -0.40
C MET A 66 2.42 12.71 0.26
N LEU A 67 1.61 12.15 1.16
CA LEU A 67 0.58 12.91 1.86
C LEU A 67 1.21 13.96 2.78
N LEU A 68 2.25 13.60 3.54
CA LEU A 68 3.02 14.51 4.38
C LEU A 68 3.70 15.59 3.52
N ALA A 69 4.30 15.22 2.39
CA ALA A 69 4.86 16.18 1.45
C ALA A 69 3.79 17.17 0.96
N GLY A 70 2.58 16.70 0.61
CA GLY A 70 1.48 17.59 0.21
C GLY A 70 1.01 18.55 1.31
N ILE A 71 1.06 18.14 2.58
CA ILE A 71 0.71 18.98 3.73
C ILE A 71 1.80 20.01 4.03
N PHE A 72 3.07 19.60 4.01
CA PHE A 72 4.20 20.41 4.47
C PHE A 72 4.95 21.14 3.36
N ILE A 73 4.67 20.87 2.08
CA ILE A 73 5.29 21.62 0.99
C ILE A 73 4.88 23.09 1.14
N SER A 74 5.84 23.96 1.42
CA SER A 74 5.56 25.39 1.49
C SER A 74 5.41 25.89 0.05
N GLY A 75 4.30 26.57 -0.22
CA GLY A 75 4.09 27.32 -1.47
C GLY A 75 4.31 28.79 -1.19
#